data_AF-A0A954XW44-F1
#
_entry.id   AF-A0A954XW44-F1
#
_cell.length_a   1.000
_cell.length_b   1.000
_cell.length_c   1.000
_cell.angle_alpha   90.00
_cell.angle_beta   90.00
_cell.angle_gamma   90.00
#
_symmetry.space_group_name_H-M   'P 1'
#
loop_
_entity.id
_entity.type
_entity.pdbx_description
1 polymer ?
#
loop_
_entity_poly.entity_id
_entity_poly.type
_entity_poly.pdbx_seq_one_letter_code
_entity_poly.pdbx_strand_id
1 'polypeptide(L)' 'MSTDDKSSEPIVVWHEHAVTRTDREQLAGHRGCVVWFTGLSGSGKSTVANAVDRLLFERGVRTYLLDGDNV' A
#
# COMPACT_ATOMS: atom_id res chain seq x y z
N MET A 1 2.61 14.17 49.24
CA MET A 1 1.43 13.47 48.69
C MET A 1 1.18 14.06 47.32
N SER A 2 1.97 13.63 46.32
CA SER A 2 1.73 13.97 44.92
C SER A 2 0.80 12.92 44.37
N THR A 3 -0.39 13.35 43.95
CA THR A 3 -1.31 12.55 43.16
C THR A 3 -0.74 12.46 41.76
N ASP A 4 -0.29 11.27 41.37
CA ASP A 4 0.02 10.93 39.98
C ASP A 4 -1.23 11.12 39.13
N ASP A 5 -1.26 12.20 38.33
CA ASP A 5 -2.20 12.37 37.23
C ASP A 5 -1.68 11.56 36.03
N LYS A 6 -1.99 10.26 36.01
CA LYS A 6 -1.88 9.46 34.79
C LYS A 6 -3.08 9.76 33.91
N SER A 7 -2.97 10.85 33.14
CA SER A 7 -3.82 11.14 31.99
C SER A 7 -4.04 9.85 31.20
N SER A 8 -5.29 9.44 31.07
CA SER A 8 -5.73 8.21 30.41
C SER A 8 -5.15 8.09 29.00
N GLU A 9 -4.25 7.14 28.79
CA GLU A 9 -3.73 6.87 27.46
C GLU A 9 -4.87 6.46 26.51
N PRO A 10 -4.84 6.93 25.25
CA PRO A 10 -5.87 6.59 24.28
C PRO A 10 -5.83 5.09 23.98
N ILE A 11 -6.94 4.42 24.24
CA ILE A 11 -7.13 3.00 23.91
C ILE A 11 -7.35 2.89 22.40
N VAL A 12 -6.28 2.57 21.66
CA VAL A 12 -6.34 2.25 20.23
C VAL A 12 -6.64 0.77 20.08
N VAL A 13 -7.81 0.44 19.53
CA VAL A 13 -8.23 -0.94 19.26
C VAL A 13 -8.29 -1.16 17.76
N TRP A 14 -7.75 -2.29 17.30
CA TRP A 14 -7.88 -2.70 15.91
C TRP A 14 -9.34 -3.11 15.65
N HIS A 15 -9.96 -2.50 14.66
CA HIS A 15 -11.26 -2.94 14.16
C HIS A 15 -11.06 -3.93 13.02
N GLU A 16 -11.70 -5.09 13.11
CA GLU A 16 -11.74 -6.02 12.00
C GLU A 16 -12.54 -5.42 10.83
N HIS A 17 -11.96 -5.47 9.64
CA HIS A 17 -12.64 -5.05 8.43
C HIS A 17 -13.56 -6.18 7.93
N ALA A 18 -14.79 -5.84 7.56
CA ALA A 18 -15.76 -6.79 7.01
C ALA A 18 -15.28 -7.48 5.72
N VAL A 19 -14.31 -6.89 5.01
CA VAL A 19 -13.65 -7.49 3.85
C VAL A 19 -12.19 -7.70 4.21
N THR A 20 -11.76 -8.96 4.25
CA THR A 20 -10.41 -9.34 4.62
C THR A 20 -9.44 -9.20 3.44
N ARG A 21 -8.15 -9.30 3.73
CA ARG A 21 -7.12 -9.43 2.70
C ARG A 21 -7.37 -10.66 1.82
N THR A 22 -7.71 -11.80 2.42
CA THR A 22 -7.96 -13.05 1.71
C THR A 22 -9.11 -12.92 0.72
N ASP A 23 -10.21 -12.26 1.11
CA ASP A 23 -11.35 -12.04 0.23
C ASP A 23 -10.95 -11.22 -1.01
N ARG A 24 -10.13 -10.18 -0.81
CA ARG A 24 -9.60 -9.36 -1.91
C ARG A 24 -8.67 -10.15 -2.81
N GLU A 25 -7.78 -10.96 -2.26
CA GLU A 25 -6.84 -11.79 -3.03
C GLU A 25 -7.58 -12.88 -3.83
N GLN A 26 -8.64 -13.48 -3.27
CA GLN A 26 -9.52 -14.42 -3.97
C GLN A 26 -10.26 -13.74 -5.14
N LEU A 27 -10.84 -12.57 -4.92
CA LEU A 27 -11.48 -11.78 -5.99
C LEU A 27 -10.47 -11.31 -7.04
N ALA A 28 -9.23 -11.02 -6.61
CA ALA A 28 -8.14 -10.58 -7.46
C ALA A 28 -7.59 -11.70 -8.37
N GLY A 29 -7.61 -12.95 -7.87
CA GLY A 29 -6.91 -14.08 -8.49
C GLY A 29 -5.40 -14.08 -8.23
N HIS A 30 -4.90 -13.19 -7.36
CA HIS A 30 -3.49 -13.08 -7.01
C HIS A 30 -3.31 -12.41 -5.64
N ARG A 31 -2.12 -12.58 -5.05
CA ARG A 31 -1.75 -11.88 -3.80
C ARG A 31 -1.45 -10.41 -4.07
N GLY A 32 -1.74 -9.56 -3.09
CA GLY A 32 -1.30 -8.16 -3.11
C GLY A 32 0.18 -8.03 -2.73
N CYS A 33 0.90 -7.12 -3.38
CA CYS A 33 2.26 -6.73 -3.03
C CYS A 33 2.50 -5.24 -3.33
N VAL A 34 3.60 -4.71 -2.77
CA VAL A 34 4.09 -3.36 -3.06
C VAL A 34 5.48 -3.49 -3.67
N VAL A 35 5.67 -2.88 -4.83
CA VAL A 35 6.99 -2.75 -5.47
C VAL A 35 7.45 -1.32 -5.28
N TRP A 36 8.47 -1.12 -4.44
CA TRP A 36 8.97 0.20 -4.09
C TRP A 36 10.21 0.56 -4.91
N PHE A 37 10.05 1.39 -5.95
CA PHE A 37 11.18 1.90 -6.72
C PHE A 37 11.83 3.09 -6.01
N THR A 38 13.12 2.98 -5.71
CA THR A 38 13.92 4.04 -5.07
C THR A 38 15.21 4.28 -5.85
N GLY A 39 15.77 5.49 -5.76
CA GLY A 39 16.91 5.93 -6.56
C GLY A 39 16.94 7.43 -6.82
N LEU A 40 18.08 7.92 -7.31
CA LEU A 40 18.33 9.34 -7.60
C LEU A 40 17.35 9.91 -8.63
N SER A 41 17.18 11.24 -8.64
CA SER A 41 16.44 11.91 -9.72
C SER A 41 17.09 11.60 -11.07
N GLY A 42 16.28 11.33 -12.09
CA GLY A 42 16.76 10.91 -13.41
C GLY A 42 17.22 9.46 -13.54
N SER A 43 17.21 8.64 -12.46
CA SER A 43 17.64 7.24 -12.52
C SER A 43 16.65 6.28 -13.23
N GLY A 44 15.57 6.81 -13.81
CA GLY A 44 14.59 6.03 -14.57
C GLY A 44 13.50 5.31 -13.76
N LYS A 45 13.29 5.67 -12.48
CA LYS A 45 12.26 5.03 -11.62
C LYS A 45 10.87 5.04 -12.24
N SER A 46 10.37 6.23 -12.61
CA SER A 46 9.04 6.39 -13.21
C SER A 46 8.95 5.67 -14.56
N THR A 47 10.02 5.64 -15.35
CA THR A 47 10.07 4.89 -16.61
C THR A 47 9.87 3.39 -16.39
N VAL A 48 10.59 2.81 -15.43
CA VAL A 48 10.45 1.39 -15.11
C VAL A 48 9.10 1.08 -14.47
N ALA A 49 8.63 1.93 -13.56
CA ALA A 49 7.35 1.74 -12.88
C ALA A 49 6.16 1.74 -13.85
N ASN A 50 6.14 2.68 -14.81
CA ASN A 50 5.15 2.71 -15.89
C ASN A 50 5.20 1.46 -16.79
N ALA A 51 6.41 1.01 -17.14
CA ALA A 51 6.57 -0.20 -17.94
C ALA A 51 6.04 -1.45 -17.22
N VAL A 52 6.30 -1.56 -15.92
CA VAL A 52 5.80 -2.66 -15.08
C VAL A 52 4.28 -2.62 -14.98
N ASP A 53 3.68 -1.45 -14.71
CA ASP A 53 2.23 -1.27 -14.62
C ASP A 53 1.55 -1.69 -15.94
N ARG A 54 2.06 -1.20 -17.07
CA ARG A 54 1.56 -1.58 -18.40
C ARG A 54 1.62 -3.08 -18.65
N LEU A 55 2.75 -3.73 -18.36
CA LEU A 55 2.91 -5.16 -18.58
C LEU A 55 2.01 -6.01 -17.69
N LEU A 56 1.72 -5.56 -16.47
CA LEU A 56 0.80 -6.24 -15.56
C LEU A 56 -0.65 -6.05 -16.00
N PHE A 57 -1.03 -4.85 -16.45
CA PHE A 57 -2.33 -4.58 -17.05
C PHE A 57 -2.60 -5.45 -18.28
N GLU A 58 -1.62 -5.56 -19.19
CA GLU A 58 -1.70 -6.42 -20.39
C GLU A 58 -1.87 -7.92 -20.03
N ARG A 59 -1.46 -8.32 -18.82
CA ARG A 59 -1.64 -9.68 -18.28
C ARG A 59 -2.93 -9.86 -17.47
N GLY A 60 -3.78 -8.85 -17.39
CA GLY A 60 -5.02 -8.87 -16.60
C GLY A 60 -4.80 -8.82 -15.09
N VAL A 61 -3.61 -8.42 -14.62
CA VAL A 61 -3.31 -8.25 -13.20
C VAL A 61 -3.81 -6.88 -12.75
N ARG A 62 -4.46 -6.82 -11.58
CA ARG A 62 -4.90 -5.55 -11.00
C ARG A 62 -3.70 -4.81 -10.42
N THR A 63 -3.40 -3.65 -10.97
CA THR A 63 -2.27 -2.81 -10.55
C THR A 63 -2.66 -1.35 -10.42
N TYR A 64 -1.81 -0.60 -9.73
CA TYR A 64 -1.92 0.84 -9.62
C TYR A 64 -0.53 1.44 -9.43
N LEU A 65 -0.24 2.51 -10.16
CA LEU A 65 1.02 3.25 -10.06
C LEU A 65 0.85 4.48 -9.18
N LEU A 66 1.60 4.53 -8.08
CA LEU A 66 1.74 5.71 -7.22
C LEU A 66 3.04 6.43 -7.58
N ASP A 67 2.93 7.61 -8.18
CA ASP A 67 4.07 8.50 -8.47
C ASP A 67 3.74 9.90 -7.94
N GLY A 68 4.75 10.75 -7.76
CA GLY A 68 4.60 12.11 -7.25
C GLY A 68 3.72 13.03 -8.12
N ASP A 69 3.42 12.62 -9.36
CA ASP A 69 2.50 13.32 -10.26
C ASP A 69 1.02 12.88 -10.08
N ASN A 70 0.79 11.70 -9.49
CA ASN A 70 -0.54 11.06 -9.35
C ASN A 70 -1.04 10.97 -7.90
N VAL A 71 -0.35 11.65 -6.96
CA VAL A 71 -0.71 11.77 -5.53
C VAL A 71 -0.82 13.24 -5.15
#